data_AF-A0A2N7TJ24-F1
#
_entry.id   AF-A0A2N7TJ24-F1
#
_cell.length_a   1.000
_cell.length_b   1.000
_cell.length_c   1.000
_cell.angle_alpha   90.00
_cell.angle_beta   90.00
_cell.angle_gamma   90.00
#
_symmetry.space_group_name_H-M   'P 1'
#
loop_
_entity.id
_entity.type
_entity.pdbx_description
1 polymer ?
#
loop_
_entity_poly.entity_id
_entity_poly.type
_entity_poly.pdbx_seq_one_letter_code
_entity_poly.pdbx_strand_id
1 'polypeptide(L)'
;MWLSWLNGLLICTGLIVAIGAQNAFVLQQGLRRQHAWLVAGICALCDWLLVGLGVLGLGALIAQQAMLMEVARWAGAGFLAWQAWLALRRACSRHALVAGGREQASWRGALAATLAVTLLNPQVYLETLVLLGAIGAVQPSPLGFFFGAAMASFGWFFGLAAAAGWLAPRLASQRVWRAIELGIALILAWVAWRLASGVMMPQL
;
A
#
# COMPACT_ATOMS: atom_id res chain seq x y z
N MET A 1 11.28 15.26 -14.90
CA MET A 1 9.92 15.35 -14.30
C MET A 1 8.98 14.26 -14.80
N TRP A 2 8.68 14.17 -16.10
CA TRP A 2 7.70 13.20 -16.64
C TRP A 2 8.02 11.73 -16.31
N LEU A 3 9.28 11.31 -16.52
CA LEU A 3 9.73 9.94 -16.22
C LEU A 3 9.58 9.59 -14.73
N SER A 4 9.99 10.51 -13.84
CA SER A 4 9.87 10.31 -12.39
C SER A 4 8.41 10.24 -11.97
N TRP A 5 7.53 11.03 -12.56
CA TRP A 5 6.08 10.96 -12.35
C TRP A 5 5.50 9.62 -12.78
N LEU A 6 5.83 9.13 -13.97
CA LEU A 6 5.42 7.79 -14.43
C LEU A 6 5.94 6.69 -13.49
N ASN A 7 7.20 6.77 -13.04
CA ASN A 7 7.76 5.82 -12.09
C ASN A 7 7.00 5.83 -10.76
N GLY A 8 6.71 7.01 -10.22
CA GLY A 8 5.93 7.17 -8.99
C GLY A 8 4.53 6.58 -9.12
N LEU A 9 3.86 6.86 -10.24
CA LEU A 9 2.55 6.30 -10.55
C LEU A 9 2.59 4.77 -10.58
N LEU A 10 3.46 4.18 -11.41
CA LEU A 10 3.52 2.74 -11.63
C LEU A 10 3.95 1.97 -10.37
N ILE A 11 4.98 2.44 -9.68
CA ILE A 11 5.50 1.77 -8.48
C ILE A 11 4.49 1.85 -7.34
N CYS A 12 3.89 3.02 -7.12
CA CYS A 12 2.87 3.19 -6.09
C CYS A 12 1.63 2.34 -6.39
N THR A 13 1.13 2.33 -7.64
CA THR A 13 0.04 1.43 -8.04
C THR A 13 0.39 -0.03 -7.77
N GLY A 14 1.59 -0.49 -8.15
CA GLY A 14 2.03 -1.86 -7.93
C GLY A 14 2.05 -2.27 -6.46
N LEU A 15 2.44 -1.37 -5.57
CA LEU A 15 2.48 -1.60 -4.12
C LEU A 15 1.08 -1.55 -3.50
N ILE A 16 0.28 -0.53 -3.86
CA ILE A 16 -1.05 -0.28 -3.27
C ILE A 16 -2.08 -1.32 -3.70
N VAL A 17 -1.95 -1.91 -4.90
CA VAL A 17 -2.89 -2.93 -5.41
C VAL A 17 -2.90 -4.19 -4.53
N ALA A 18 -1.82 -4.49 -3.83
CA ALA A 18 -1.78 -5.60 -2.90
C ALA A 18 -2.85 -5.40 -1.81
N ILE A 19 -3.86 -6.28 -1.76
CA ILE A 19 -4.96 -6.19 -0.81
C ILE A 19 -4.44 -6.41 0.62
N GLY A 20 -4.16 -5.30 1.31
CA GLY A 20 -3.88 -5.23 2.74
C GLY A 20 -5.12 -4.85 3.57
N ALA A 21 -4.90 -4.60 4.87
CA ALA A 21 -5.97 -4.23 5.80
C ALA A 21 -6.72 -2.96 5.38
N GLN A 22 -6.02 -1.96 4.82
CA GLN A 22 -6.63 -0.73 4.31
C GLN A 22 -7.57 -0.99 3.13
N ASN A 23 -7.14 -1.76 2.13
CA ASN A 23 -7.96 -2.11 0.98
C ASN A 23 -9.21 -2.92 1.38
N ALA A 24 -9.05 -3.88 2.29
CA ALA A 24 -10.18 -4.66 2.81
C ALA A 24 -11.18 -3.78 3.58
N PHE A 25 -10.70 -2.82 4.36
CA PHE A 25 -11.54 -1.89 5.11
C PHE A 25 -12.31 -0.92 4.21
N VAL A 26 -11.64 -0.30 3.23
CA VAL A 26 -12.28 0.54 2.20
C VAL A 26 -13.38 -0.23 1.48
N LEU A 27 -13.10 -1.46 1.07
CA LEU A 27 -14.07 -2.33 0.43
C LEU A 27 -15.25 -2.64 1.37
N GLN A 28 -15.02 -3.03 2.62
CA GLN A 28 -16.08 -3.34 3.59
C GLN A 28 -17.02 -2.14 3.81
N GLN A 29 -16.47 -0.93 3.88
CA GLN A 29 -17.24 0.31 4.00
C GLN A 29 -18.01 0.63 2.71
N GLY A 30 -17.39 0.41 1.55
CA GLY A 30 -18.03 0.48 0.23
C GLY A 30 -19.20 -0.48 0.05
N LEU A 31 -19.04 -1.72 0.50
CA LEU A 31 -20.09 -2.76 0.50
C LEU A 31 -21.27 -2.38 1.39
N ARG A 32 -20.99 -1.79 2.55
CA ARG A 32 -22.02 -1.28 3.47
C ARG A 32 -22.67 0.02 2.98
N ARG A 33 -22.12 0.64 1.92
CA ARG A 33 -22.46 1.99 1.44
C ARG A 33 -22.39 3.03 2.56
N GLN A 34 -21.47 2.85 3.50
CA GLN A 34 -21.27 3.73 4.65
C GLN A 34 -19.90 4.39 4.54
N HIS A 35 -19.86 5.71 4.41
CA HIS A 35 -18.63 6.53 4.50
C HIS A 35 -17.46 6.11 3.60
N ALA A 36 -17.69 5.33 2.53
CA ALA A 36 -16.61 4.79 1.69
C ALA A 36 -15.72 5.87 1.07
N TRP A 37 -16.32 6.99 0.65
CA TRP A 37 -15.60 8.15 0.12
C TRP A 37 -14.74 8.85 1.18
N LEU A 38 -15.24 8.94 2.42
CA LEU A 38 -14.49 9.48 3.55
C LEU A 38 -13.27 8.60 3.86
N VAL A 39 -13.49 7.28 3.92
CA VAL A 39 -12.46 6.28 4.19
C VAL A 39 -11.38 6.31 3.12
N ALA A 40 -11.77 6.32 1.83
CA ALA A 40 -10.85 6.46 0.70
C ALA A 40 -10.04 7.76 0.78
N GLY A 41 -10.69 8.89 1.11
CA GLY A 41 -10.02 10.17 1.27
C GLY A 41 -8.98 10.17 2.39
N ILE A 42 -9.30 9.58 3.54
CA ILE A 42 -8.35 9.47 4.66
C ILE A 42 -7.15 8.61 4.27
N CYS A 43 -7.37 7.44 3.66
CA CYS A 43 -6.27 6.57 3.21
C CYS A 43 -5.36 7.30 2.22
N ALA A 44 -5.94 7.92 1.19
CA ALA A 44 -5.17 8.66 0.18
C ALA A 44 -4.41 9.86 0.77
N LEU A 45 -4.99 10.57 1.75
CA LEU A 45 -4.32 11.67 2.46
C LEU A 45 -3.18 11.18 3.35
N CYS A 46 -3.36 10.07 4.07
CA CYS A 46 -2.30 9.47 4.87
C CYS A 46 -1.13 9.03 3.99
N ASP A 47 -1.41 8.34 2.88
CA ASP A 47 -0.38 7.94 1.91
C ASP A 47 0.33 9.16 1.34
N TRP A 48 -0.40 10.19 0.93
CA TRP A 48 0.19 11.43 0.44
C TRP A 48 1.14 12.07 1.46
N LEU A 49 0.73 12.16 2.73
CA LEU A 49 1.57 12.70 3.79
C LEU A 49 2.82 11.84 4.01
N LEU A 50 2.65 10.51 4.13
CA LEU A 50 3.75 9.60 4.43
C LEU A 50 4.75 9.47 3.27
N VAL A 51 4.27 9.40 2.02
CA VAL A 51 5.12 9.43 0.84
C VAL A 51 5.81 10.79 0.71
N GLY A 52 5.14 11.89 1.02
CA GLY A 52 5.76 13.22 1.05
C GLY A 52 6.90 13.29 2.07
N LEU A 53 6.65 12.85 3.31
CA LEU A 53 7.64 12.77 4.37
C LEU A 53 8.80 11.84 4.03
N GLY A 54 8.50 10.71 3.37
CA GLY A 54 9.50 9.77 2.89
C GLY A 54 10.36 10.38 1.78
N VAL A 55 9.77 10.84 0.69
CA VAL A 55 10.48 11.28 -0.52
C VAL A 55 11.21 12.61 -0.31
N LEU A 56 10.57 13.57 0.37
CA LEU A 56 11.11 14.92 0.55
C LEU A 56 11.87 15.09 1.88
N GLY A 57 11.71 14.16 2.83
CA GLY A 57 12.35 14.21 4.15
C GLY A 57 13.31 13.05 4.37
N LEU A 58 12.80 11.89 4.79
CA LEU A 58 13.61 10.78 5.29
C LEU A 58 14.51 10.15 4.23
N GLY A 59 14.02 9.99 3.00
CA GLY A 59 14.75 9.42 1.88
C GLY A 59 15.98 10.24 1.48
N ALA A 60 15.91 11.57 1.58
CA ALA A 60 17.04 12.46 1.36
C ALA A 60 18.12 12.34 2.45
N LEU A 61 17.74 11.98 3.68
CA LEU A 61 18.66 11.72 4.78
C LEU A 61 19.31 10.33 4.67
N ILE A 62 18.51 9.30 4.34
CA ILE A 62 18.99 7.93 4.16
C ILE A 62 19.97 7.83 2.98
N ALA A 63 19.70 8.54 1.88
CA ALA A 63 20.54 8.52 0.68
C ALA A 63 21.98 9.04 0.91
N GLN A 64 22.22 9.80 1.98
CA GLN A 64 23.54 10.36 2.29
C GLN A 64 24.47 9.37 3.00
N GLN A 65 23.96 8.24 3.49
CA GLN A 65 24.76 7.27 4.25
C GLN A 65 24.59 5.86 3.69
N ALA A 66 25.66 5.31 3.10
CA ALA A 66 25.65 3.97 2.50
C ALA A 66 25.18 2.86 3.47
N MET A 67 25.57 2.96 4.75
CA MET A 67 25.15 1.99 5.78
C MET A 67 23.64 2.05 6.06
N LEU A 68 23.04 3.25 6.12
CA LEU A 68 21.59 3.39 6.29
C LEU A 68 20.81 2.85 5.09
N MET A 69 21.35 3.04 3.88
CA MET A 69 20.76 2.51 2.65
C MET A 69 20.79 0.97 2.64
N GLU A 70 21.88 0.37 3.09
CA GLU A 70 22.01 -1.08 3.16
C GLU A 70 21.13 -1.70 4.26
N VAL A 71 21.04 -1.06 5.43
CA VAL A 71 20.10 -1.44 6.49
C VAL A 71 18.66 -1.33 6.00
N ALA A 72 18.28 -0.21 5.36
CA ALA A 72 16.94 -0.01 4.82
C ALA A 72 16.59 -1.06 3.76
N ARG A 73 17.55 -1.43 2.91
CA ARG A 73 17.38 -2.47 1.88
C ARG A 73 17.10 -3.83 2.49
N TRP A 74 17.92 -4.28 3.44
CA TRP A 74 17.74 -5.58 4.10
C TRP A 74 16.48 -5.61 4.97
N ALA A 75 16.19 -4.52 5.69
CA ALA A 75 14.96 -4.39 6.47
C ALA A 75 13.71 -4.45 5.56
N GLY A 76 13.73 -3.72 4.44
CA GLY A 76 12.66 -3.76 3.44
C GLY A 76 12.48 -5.15 2.84
N ALA A 77 13.57 -5.84 2.49
CA ALA A 77 13.51 -7.18 1.92
C ALA A 77 12.95 -8.21 2.92
N GLY A 78 13.43 -8.21 4.16
CA GLY A 78 12.93 -9.10 5.22
C GLY A 78 11.46 -8.84 5.53
N PHE A 79 11.06 -7.57 5.54
CA PHE A 79 9.66 -7.19 5.74
C PHE A 79 8.74 -7.67 4.62
N LEU A 80 9.13 -7.45 3.35
CA LEU A 80 8.37 -7.94 2.20
C LEU A 80 8.25 -9.46 2.19
N ALA A 81 9.31 -10.18 2.58
CA ALA A 81 9.28 -11.64 2.72
C ALA A 81 8.30 -12.10 3.82
N TRP A 82 8.29 -11.40 4.96
CA TRP A 82 7.33 -11.64 6.03
C TRP A 82 5.88 -11.40 5.57
N GLN A 83 5.64 -10.34 4.80
CA GLN A 83 4.32 -10.04 4.23
C GLN A 83 3.87 -11.08 3.20
N ALA A 84 4.80 -11.55 2.36
CA ALA A 84 4.54 -12.66 1.43
C ALA A 84 4.09 -13.92 2.18
N TRP A 85 4.74 -14.23 3.32
CA TRP A 85 4.36 -15.35 4.17
C TRP A 85 2.97 -15.16 4.80
N LEU A 86 2.66 -13.97 5.32
CA LEU A 86 1.33 -13.67 5.87
C LEU A 86 0.24 -13.79 4.80
N ALA A 87 0.48 -13.29 3.58
CA ALA A 87 -0.45 -13.42 2.46
C ALA A 87 -0.68 -14.90 2.08
N LEU A 88 0.38 -15.71 2.05
CA LEU A 88 0.28 -17.15 1.81
C LEU A 88 -0.56 -17.84 2.89
N ARG A 89 -0.37 -17.47 4.16
CA ARG A 89 -1.19 -17.98 5.27
C ARG A 89 -2.66 -17.57 5.14
N ARG A 90 -2.95 -16.33 4.72
CA ARG A 90 -4.31 -15.84 4.49
C ARG A 90 -4.98 -16.60 3.34
N ALA A 91 -4.27 -16.87 2.24
CA ALA A 91 -4.76 -17.71 1.14
C ALA A 91 -5.16 -19.13 1.61
N CYS A 92 -4.40 -19.69 2.54
CA CYS A 92 -4.71 -21.01 3.13
C CYS A 92 -5.88 -20.97 4.13
N SER A 93 -6.20 -19.81 4.69
CA SER A 93 -7.31 -19.65 5.64
C SER A 93 -8.69 -19.68 4.95
N ARG A 94 -9.74 -20.08 5.68
CA ARG A 94 -11.14 -20.14 5.19
C ARG A 94 -11.95 -18.91 5.56
N HIS A 95 -11.32 -17.76 5.82
CA HIS A 95 -12.06 -16.55 6.17
C HIS A 95 -12.74 -15.98 4.92
N ALA A 96 -14.06 -16.16 4.83
CA ALA A 96 -14.91 -15.33 4.00
C ALA A 96 -15.13 -13.98 4.72
N LEU A 97 -15.32 -12.90 3.96
CA LEU A 97 -15.76 -11.60 4.52
C LEU A 97 -17.13 -11.79 5.19
N VAL A 98 -17.14 -11.99 6.51
CA VAL A 98 -18.38 -12.01 7.29
C VAL A 98 -18.88 -10.57 7.38
N ALA A 99 -19.94 -10.27 6.63
CA ALA A 99 -20.67 -9.02 6.77
C ALA A 99 -21.43 -9.02 8.11
N GLY A 100 -20.74 -8.74 9.22
CA GLY A 100 -21.38 -8.61 10.53
C GLY A 100 -22.26 -7.36 10.61
N GLY A 101 -23.46 -7.52 11.17
CA GLY A 101 -24.27 -6.52 11.91
C GLY A 101 -24.61 -5.17 11.25
N ARG A 102 -25.91 -4.88 11.10
CA ARG A 102 -26.48 -3.60 10.65
C ARG A 102 -26.46 -2.50 11.72
N GLU A 103 -25.31 -2.17 12.30
CA GLU A 103 -25.18 -0.88 12.99
C GLU A 103 -24.67 0.17 11.99
N GLN A 104 -25.39 1.28 11.89
CA GLN A 104 -24.93 2.44 11.13
C GLN A 104 -23.75 3.06 11.90
N ALA A 105 -22.54 2.75 11.45
CA ALA A 105 -21.35 3.34 12.04
C ALA A 105 -21.41 4.87 11.84
N SER A 106 -21.25 5.62 12.93
CA SER A 106 -21.13 7.08 12.85
C SER A 106 -19.89 7.45 12.02
N TRP A 107 -19.93 8.61 11.35
CA TRP A 107 -18.77 9.10 10.56
C TRP A 107 -17.51 9.23 11.43
N ARG A 108 -17.67 9.55 12.73
CA ARG A 108 -16.57 9.60 13.72
C ARG A 108 -15.96 8.22 13.96
N GLY A 109 -16.79 7.20 14.06
CA GLY A 109 -16.34 5.81 14.18
C GLY A 109 -15.59 5.35 12.94
N ALA A 110 -16.11 5.68 11.74
CA ALA A 110 -15.44 5.38 10.48
C ALA A 110 -14.09 6.10 10.35
N LEU A 111 -14.01 7.38 10.71
CA LEU A 111 -12.77 8.16 10.76
C LEU A 111 -11.73 7.50 11.69
N ALA A 112 -12.11 7.24 12.94
CA ALA A 112 -11.22 6.65 13.94
C ALA A 112 -10.72 5.27 13.52
N ALA A 113 -11.61 4.41 13.00
CA ALA A 113 -11.26 3.09 12.50
C ALA A 113 -10.33 3.17 11.28
N THR A 114 -10.56 4.11 10.36
CA THR A 114 -9.69 4.28 9.19
C THR A 114 -8.28 4.72 9.59
N LEU A 115 -8.19 5.70 10.50
CA LEU A 115 -6.92 6.17 11.04
C LEU A 115 -6.21 5.06 11.81
N ALA A 116 -6.93 4.24 12.59
CA ALA A 116 -6.35 3.11 13.28
C ALA A 116 -5.80 2.05 12.31
N VAL A 117 -6.60 1.62 11.32
CA VAL A 117 -6.18 0.63 10.32
C VAL A 117 -5.02 1.13 9.46
N THR A 118 -4.93 2.44 9.22
CA THR A 118 -3.86 3.06 8.45
C THR A 118 -2.62 3.29 9.30
N LEU A 119 -2.71 4.12 10.34
CA LEU A 119 -1.57 4.64 11.10
C LEU A 119 -1.05 3.71 12.20
N LEU A 120 -1.86 2.77 12.72
CA LEU A 120 -1.35 1.74 13.62
C LEU A 120 -0.77 0.54 12.86
N ASN A 121 -0.87 0.52 11.53
CA ASN A 121 -0.28 -0.52 10.72
C ASN A 121 1.20 -0.20 10.46
N PRO A 122 2.17 -0.89 11.10
CA PRO A 122 3.59 -0.61 10.87
C PRO A 122 4.01 -0.78 9.40
N GLN A 123 3.26 -1.58 8.64
CA GLN A 123 3.46 -1.78 7.21
C GLN A 123 3.37 -0.48 6.41
N VAL A 124 2.44 0.42 6.76
CA VAL A 124 2.24 1.64 5.97
C VAL A 124 3.51 2.47 5.96
N TYR A 125 4.21 2.59 7.09
CA TYR A 125 5.44 3.38 7.20
C TYR A 125 6.58 2.75 6.40
N LEU A 126 6.69 1.43 6.40
CA LEU A 126 7.73 0.75 5.63
C LEU A 126 7.52 0.90 4.13
N GLU A 127 6.27 0.80 3.66
CA GLU A 127 5.95 0.90 2.24
C GLU A 127 5.97 2.36 1.74
N THR A 128 5.32 3.26 2.47
CA THR A 128 5.10 4.64 2.00
C THR A 128 6.22 5.60 2.40
N LEU A 129 6.72 5.49 3.62
CA LEU A 129 7.70 6.43 4.16
C LEU A 129 9.14 5.96 3.93
N VAL A 130 9.43 4.66 4.07
CA VAL A 130 10.79 4.12 3.88
C VAL A 130 11.04 3.71 2.42
N LEU A 131 10.26 2.77 1.87
CA LEU A 131 10.52 2.20 0.53
C LEU A 131 10.26 3.21 -0.59
N LEU A 132 9.05 3.78 -0.65
CA LEU A 132 8.73 4.84 -1.62
C LEU A 132 9.59 6.09 -1.38
N GLY A 133 9.93 6.39 -0.13
CA GLY A 133 10.85 7.46 0.22
C GLY A 133 12.24 7.29 -0.38
N ALA A 134 12.86 6.12 -0.19
CA ALA A 134 14.18 5.80 -0.74
C ALA A 134 14.18 5.79 -2.27
N ILE A 135 13.19 5.14 -2.89
CA ILE A 135 13.08 5.08 -4.37
C ILE A 135 12.84 6.46 -4.96
N GLY A 136 11.97 7.26 -4.33
CA GLY A 136 11.64 8.60 -4.81
C GLY A 136 12.77 9.61 -4.63
N ALA A 137 13.55 9.49 -3.55
CA ALA A 137 14.68 10.39 -3.26
C ALA A 137 15.81 10.27 -4.30
N VAL A 138 16.01 9.08 -4.88
CA VAL A 138 17.03 8.85 -5.92
C VAL A 138 16.53 9.15 -7.34
N GLN A 139 15.27 9.54 -7.52
CA GLN A 139 14.77 9.91 -8.85
C GLN A 139 15.35 11.25 -9.33
N PRO A 140 15.49 11.44 -10.66
CA PRO A 140 15.87 12.74 -11.23
C PRO A 140 14.95 13.90 -10.83
N SER A 141 13.71 13.61 -10.44
CA SER A 141 12.77 14.59 -9.89
C SER A 141 11.94 13.95 -8.76
N PRO A 142 12.34 14.12 -7.48
CA PRO A 142 11.62 13.59 -6.33
C PRO A 142 10.18 14.12 -6.23
N LEU A 143 9.97 15.41 -6.53
CA LEU A 143 8.62 16.00 -6.61
C LEU A 143 7.78 15.38 -7.73
N GLY A 144 8.37 15.12 -8.91
CA GLY A 144 7.67 14.43 -9.99
C GLY A 144 7.20 13.05 -9.54
N PHE A 145 8.08 12.28 -8.89
CA PHE A 145 7.76 10.97 -8.33
C PHE A 145 6.65 11.04 -7.28
N PHE A 146 6.76 11.97 -6.33
CA PHE A 146 5.76 12.20 -5.30
C PHE A 146 4.37 12.44 -5.88
N PHE A 147 4.22 13.33 -6.87
CA PHE A 147 2.93 13.58 -7.50
C PHE A 147 2.39 12.38 -8.30
N GLY A 148 3.28 11.57 -8.87
CA GLY A 148 2.91 10.32 -9.52
C GLY A 148 2.33 9.32 -8.53
N ALA A 149 3.01 9.12 -7.40
CA ALA A 149 2.57 8.24 -6.33
C ALA A 149 1.26 8.72 -5.68
N ALA A 150 1.14 10.02 -5.46
CA ALA A 150 -0.10 10.64 -5.00
C ALA A 150 -1.28 10.34 -5.94
N MET A 151 -1.09 10.55 -7.25
CA MET A 151 -2.14 10.27 -8.25
C MET A 151 -2.56 8.79 -8.22
N ALA A 152 -1.60 7.88 -8.10
CA ALA A 152 -1.87 6.44 -7.98
C ALA A 152 -2.72 6.12 -6.74
N SER A 153 -2.35 6.62 -5.56
CA SER A 153 -3.05 6.36 -4.30
C SER A 153 -4.49 6.90 -4.34
N PHE A 154 -4.67 8.16 -4.76
CA PHE A 154 -5.99 8.77 -4.91
C PHE A 154 -6.85 7.99 -5.92
N GLY A 155 -6.32 7.75 -7.13
CA GLY A 155 -7.03 7.02 -8.17
C GLY A 155 -7.45 5.62 -7.73
N TRP A 156 -6.57 4.92 -6.99
CA TRP A 156 -6.86 3.59 -6.48
C TRP A 156 -7.94 3.59 -5.41
N PHE A 157 -7.78 4.35 -4.32
CA PHE A 157 -8.73 4.28 -3.19
C PHE A 157 -10.12 4.77 -3.58
N PHE A 158 -10.22 5.85 -4.36
CA PHE A 158 -11.51 6.30 -4.87
C PHE A 158 -12.10 5.34 -5.90
N GLY A 159 -11.26 4.76 -6.77
CA GLY A 159 -11.68 3.70 -7.69
C GLY A 159 -12.23 2.48 -6.97
N LEU A 160 -11.56 2.03 -5.90
CA LEU A 160 -11.96 0.90 -5.08
C LEU A 160 -13.28 1.18 -4.33
N ALA A 161 -13.43 2.38 -3.75
CA ALA A 161 -14.66 2.80 -3.10
C ALA A 161 -15.85 2.86 -4.08
N ALA A 162 -15.63 3.39 -5.29
CA ALA A 162 -16.65 3.45 -6.34
C ALA A 162 -17.03 2.05 -6.86
N ALA A 163 -16.04 1.19 -7.03
CA ALA A 163 -16.24 -0.15 -7.59
C ALA A 163 -16.68 -1.19 -6.54
N ALA A 164 -16.72 -0.85 -5.25
CA ALA A 164 -17.00 -1.78 -4.16
C ALA A 164 -18.29 -2.59 -4.36
N GLY A 165 -19.38 -1.95 -4.81
CA GLY A 165 -20.65 -2.63 -5.08
C GLY A 165 -20.58 -3.64 -6.24
N TRP A 166 -19.74 -3.39 -7.25
CA TRP A 166 -19.51 -4.29 -8.38
C TRP A 166 -18.51 -5.41 -8.06
N LEU A 167 -17.53 -5.13 -7.19
CA LEU A 167 -16.58 -6.13 -6.69
C LEU A 167 -17.21 -7.09 -5.67
N ALA A 168 -18.27 -6.67 -4.97
CA ALA A 168 -18.98 -7.44 -3.95
C ALA A 168 -19.30 -8.89 -4.35
N PRO A 169 -20.04 -9.16 -5.44
CA PRO A 169 -20.38 -10.54 -5.82
C PRO A 169 -19.17 -11.35 -6.29
N ARG A 170 -18.12 -10.69 -6.81
CA ARG A 170 -16.91 -11.38 -7.30
C ARG A 170 -15.98 -11.78 -6.16
N LEU A 171 -15.85 -10.92 -5.15
CA LEU A 171 -15.03 -11.16 -3.96
C LEU A 171 -15.73 -12.06 -2.91
N ALA A 172 -17.04 -12.31 -3.06
CA ALA A 172 -17.73 -13.35 -2.30
C ALA A 172 -17.21 -14.77 -2.62
N SER A 173 -16.55 -14.95 -3.77
CA SER A 173 -15.93 -16.22 -4.12
C SER A 173 -14.60 -16.40 -3.37
N GLN A 174 -14.53 -17.41 -2.50
CA GLN A 174 -13.30 -17.81 -1.81
C GLN A 174 -12.14 -18.06 -2.79
N ARG A 175 -12.43 -18.51 -4.02
CA ARG A 175 -11.41 -18.76 -5.05
C ARG A 175 -10.76 -17.47 -5.56
N VAL A 176 -11.56 -16.42 -5.77
CA VAL A 176 -11.05 -15.11 -6.21
C VAL A 176 -10.18 -14.51 -5.13
N TRP A 177 -10.65 -14.56 -3.88
CA TRP A 177 -9.89 -14.04 -2.73
C TRP A 177 -8.55 -14.77 -2.53
N ARG A 178 -8.56 -16.10 -2.66
CA ARG A 178 -7.34 -16.92 -2.64
C ARG A 178 -6.38 -16.61 -3.78
N ALA A 179 -6.88 -16.45 -5.00
CA ALA A 179 -6.06 -16.14 -6.15
C ALA A 179 -5.36 -14.77 -5.99
N ILE A 180 -6.07 -13.79 -5.42
CA ILE A 180 -5.51 -12.47 -5.12
C ILE A 180 -4.39 -12.59 -4.08
N GLU A 181 -4.62 -13.26 -2.94
CA GLU A 181 -3.60 -13.43 -1.90
C GLU A 181 -2.37 -14.21 -2.39
N LEU A 182 -2.57 -15.22 -3.24
CA LEU A 182 -1.46 -15.94 -3.88
C LEU A 182 -0.67 -15.03 -4.82
N GLY A 183 -1.35 -14.22 -5.63
CA GLY A 183 -0.71 -13.22 -6.50
C GLY A 183 0.11 -12.21 -5.71
N ILE A 184 -0.45 -11.71 -4.59
CA ILE A 184 0.26 -10.81 -3.67
C ILE A 184 1.48 -11.48 -3.07
N ALA A 185 1.35 -12.72 -2.57
CA ALA A 185 2.46 -13.46 -1.99
C ALA A 185 3.61 -13.62 -3.00
N LEU A 186 3.30 -13.95 -4.26
CA LEU A 186 4.30 -14.10 -5.33
C LEU A 186 4.97 -12.77 -5.68
N ILE A 187 4.20 -11.68 -5.83
CA ILE A 187 4.74 -10.36 -6.14
C ILE A 187 5.65 -9.89 -5.00
N LEU A 188 5.20 -9.97 -3.73
CA LEU A 188 5.99 -9.54 -2.58
C LEU A 188 7.26 -10.37 -2.41
N ALA A 189 7.20 -11.69 -2.62
CA ALA A 189 8.39 -12.54 -2.62
C ALA A 189 9.38 -12.15 -3.74
N TRP A 190 8.86 -11.84 -4.92
CA TRP A 190 9.68 -11.38 -6.05
C TRP A 190 10.33 -10.02 -5.78
N VAL A 191 9.59 -9.03 -5.27
CA VAL A 191 10.13 -7.71 -4.91
C VAL A 191 11.15 -7.84 -3.77
N ALA A 192 10.87 -8.66 -2.75
CA ALA A 192 11.81 -8.96 -1.67
C ALA A 192 13.14 -9.51 -2.21
N TRP A 193 13.06 -10.48 -3.14
CA TRP A 193 14.25 -11.06 -3.78
C TRP A 193 15.01 -10.03 -4.64
N ARG A 194 14.31 -9.20 -5.41
CA ARG A 194 14.91 -8.13 -6.22
C ARG A 194 15.61 -7.06 -5.36
N LEU A 195 15.01 -6.71 -4.22
CA LEU A 195 15.58 -5.77 -3.26
C LEU A 195 16.79 -6.37 -2.53
N ALA A 196 16.72 -7.65 -2.15
CA ALA A 196 17.82 -8.39 -1.52
C ALA A 196 19.02 -8.65 -2.46
N SER A 197 18.76 -8.87 -3.75
CA SER A 197 19.80 -9.09 -4.77
C SER A 197 20.49 -7.81 -5.25
N GLY A 198 20.04 -6.63 -4.79
CA GLY A 198 20.67 -5.35 -5.12
C GLY A 198 20.41 -4.84 -6.54
N VAL A 199 19.58 -5.52 -7.33
CA VAL A 199 19.30 -5.19 -8.75
C VAL A 199 18.61 -3.83 -8.93
N MET A 200 18.04 -3.26 -7.86
CA MET A 200 17.44 -1.91 -7.87
C MET A 200 18.40 -0.78 -7.50
N MET A 201 19.60 -1.07 -6.99
CA MET A 201 20.55 -0.01 -6.65
C MET A 201 21.42 0.31 -7.87
N PRO A 202 21.53 1.59 -8.27
CA PRO A 202 22.55 1.98 -9.25
C PRO A 202 23.89 1.50 -8.72
N GLN A 203 24.66 0.79 -9.56
CA GLN A 203 26.06 0.53 -9.25
C GLN A 203 26.74 1.91 -9.21
N LEU A 204 27.10 2.35 -8.01
CA LEU A 204 28.02 3.46 -7.81
C LEU A 204 29.42 3.05 -8.28
#